data_AF-A0A8H6EBV6-F1
#
_entry.id   AF-A0A8H6EBV6-F1
#
_cell.length_a   1.000
_cell.length_b   1.000
_cell.length_c   1.000
_cell.angle_alpha   90.00
_cell.angle_beta   90.00
_cell.angle_gamma   90.00
#
_symmetry.space_group_name_H-M   'P 1'
#
loop_
_entity.id
_entity.type
_entity.pdbx_description
1 polymer ?
#
loop_
_entity_poly.entity_id
_entity_poly.type
_entity_poly.pdbx_seq_one_letter_code
_entity_poly.pdbx_strand_id
1 'polypeptide(L)'
;MSMPRWSTPPYDWMLDLLRFLVQVVFVEPMLESYGEELDIARAFSSQKLMAKEKHATGIAHRDEHGQPERVRQLVRDASQDSLHGAVLSVPKVVIVARRPGGTGYENGI
;
A
#
# COMPACT_ATOMS: atom_id res chain seq x y z
N MET A 1 15.74 19.07 9.22
CA MET A 1 15.88 17.60 9.17
C MET A 1 15.35 17.13 7.83
N SER A 2 16.20 16.50 7.01
CA SER A 2 15.79 15.99 5.69
C SER A 2 15.32 14.54 5.86
N MET A 3 14.10 14.23 5.42
CA MET A 3 13.58 12.87 5.50
C MET A 3 14.32 11.91 4.54
N PRO A 4 14.54 10.64 4.92
CA PRO A 4 15.22 9.67 4.05
C PRO A 4 14.46 9.49 2.73
N ARG A 5 15.16 9.41 1.59
CA ARG A 5 14.58 9.25 0.23
C ARG A 5 13.63 8.05 0.03
N TRP A 6 13.56 7.16 1.01
CA TRP A 6 12.75 5.95 1.09
C TRP A 6 11.36 6.22 1.70
N SER A 7 11.20 7.35 2.41
CA SER A 7 9.94 7.78 3.03
C SER A 7 9.10 8.69 2.13
N THR A 8 9.58 9.03 0.94
CA THR A 8 8.75 9.57 -0.13
C THR A 8 7.97 8.41 -0.76
N PRO A 9 6.65 8.31 -0.55
CA PRO A 9 5.87 7.21 -1.10
C PRO A 9 5.97 7.22 -2.62
N PRO A 10 6.41 6.11 -3.25
CA PRO A 10 6.49 6.03 -4.70
C PRO A 10 5.09 5.75 -5.23
N TYR A 11 4.15 6.68 -5.11
CA TYR A 11 2.89 6.70 -5.84
C TYR A 11 2.11 7.99 -5.54
N ASP A 12 2.36 9.01 -6.37
CA ASP A 12 1.65 10.29 -6.35
C ASP A 12 0.15 10.12 -6.64
N TRP A 13 -0.25 9.05 -7.35
CA TRP A 13 -1.66 8.85 -7.74
C TRP A 13 -2.61 8.69 -6.54
N MET A 14 -2.16 8.21 -5.38
CA MET A 14 -3.02 8.15 -4.19
C MET A 14 -3.29 9.55 -3.63
N LEU A 15 -2.30 10.45 -3.70
CA LEU A 15 -2.48 11.87 -3.38
C LEU A 15 -3.34 12.56 -4.45
N ASP A 16 -3.15 12.20 -5.73
CA ASP A 16 -4.01 12.65 -6.80
C ASP A 16 -5.45 12.14 -6.65
N LEU A 17 -5.66 10.94 -6.08
CA LEU A 17 -6.99 10.37 -5.88
C LEU A 17 -7.82 11.19 -4.90
N LEU A 18 -7.21 11.66 -3.81
CA LEU A 18 -7.86 12.61 -2.90
C LEU A 18 -8.32 13.87 -3.66
N ARG A 19 -7.41 14.43 -4.48
CA ARG A 19 -7.69 15.60 -5.31
C ARG A 19 -8.82 15.32 -6.33
N PHE A 20 -8.81 14.15 -6.96
CA PHE A 20 -9.83 13.73 -7.91
C PHE A 20 -11.20 13.59 -7.26
N LEU A 21 -11.29 13.03 -6.04
CA LEU A 21 -12.57 12.88 -5.34
C LEU A 21 -13.22 14.23 -5.04
N VAL A 22 -12.44 15.24 -4.62
CA VAL A 22 -12.94 16.62 -4.47
C VAL A 22 -13.51 17.17 -5.79
N GLN A 23 -12.85 16.86 -6.91
CA GLN A 23 -13.27 17.35 -8.23
C GLN A 23 -14.55 16.66 -8.74
N VAL A 24 -14.81 15.42 -8.34
CA VAL A 24 -15.94 14.59 -8.81
C VAL A 24 -17.08 14.56 -7.79
N VAL A 25 -17.40 15.72 -7.21
CA VAL A 25 -18.52 15.96 -6.27
C VAL A 25 -18.47 15.26 -4.91
N PHE A 26 -17.40 14.53 -4.54
CA PHE A 26 -17.27 14.02 -3.18
C PHE A 26 -16.77 15.11 -2.23
N VAL A 27 -17.30 15.12 -1.02
CA VAL A 27 -16.92 16.04 0.06
C VAL A 27 -16.18 15.31 1.16
N GLU A 28 -15.33 16.04 1.89
CA GLU A 28 -14.55 15.52 3.02
C GLU A 28 -13.71 14.27 2.70
N PRO A 29 -12.91 14.24 1.60
CA PRO A 29 -12.03 13.10 1.37
C PRO A 29 -10.94 13.06 2.45
N MET A 30 -10.87 11.93 3.15
CA MET A 30 -9.87 11.65 4.16
C MET A 30 -9.06 10.42 3.76
N LEU A 31 -7.76 10.49 4.02
CA LEU A 31 -6.85 9.37 3.87
C LEU A 31 -6.67 8.73 5.24
N GLU A 32 -7.05 7.46 5.33
CA GLU A 32 -6.90 6.66 6.53
C GLU A 32 -5.87 5.58 6.26
N SER A 33 -4.87 5.50 7.15
CA SER A 33 -3.89 4.41 7.14
C SER A 33 -4.25 3.40 8.22
N TYR A 34 -4.51 2.18 7.77
CA TYR A 34 -4.73 1.05 8.64
C TYR A 34 -3.46 0.22 8.68
N GLY A 35 -2.80 0.26 9.83
CA GLY A 35 -1.75 -0.68 10.17
C GLY A 35 -2.34 -2.08 10.37
N GLU A 36 -1.49 -3.09 10.21
CA GLU A 36 -1.85 -4.45 10.52
C GLU A 36 -1.48 -4.74 11.99
N GLU A 37 -2.37 -5.42 12.72
CA GLU A 37 -2.04 -5.89 14.07
C GLU A 37 -0.82 -6.81 14.02
N LEU A 38 0.03 -6.71 15.04
CA LEU A 38 1.34 -7.40 15.05
C LEU A 38 1.21 -8.92 14.89
N ASP A 39 0.20 -9.52 15.51
CA ASP A 39 -0.02 -10.98 15.46
C ASP A 39 -0.43 -11.44 14.05
N ILE A 40 -1.27 -10.66 13.37
CA ILE A 40 -1.66 -10.89 11.98
C ILE A 40 -0.45 -10.66 11.06
N ALA A 41 0.29 -9.58 11.28
CA ALA A 41 1.50 -9.29 10.52
C ALA A 41 2.49 -10.46 10.61
N ARG A 42 2.68 -11.03 11.80
CA ARG A 42 3.55 -12.19 12.06
C ARG A 42 3.07 -13.44 11.35
N ALA A 43 1.79 -13.79 11.53
CA ALA A 43 1.20 -15.00 10.95
C ALA A 43 1.34 -15.05 9.42
N PHE A 44 1.27 -13.90 8.75
CA PHE A 44 1.30 -13.82 7.29
C PHE A 44 2.63 -13.28 6.71
N SER A 45 3.65 -13.04 7.54
CA SER A 45 4.91 -12.40 7.12
C SER A 45 5.58 -13.14 5.96
N SER A 46 5.77 -14.46 6.09
CA SER A 46 6.41 -15.29 5.07
C SER A 46 5.61 -15.32 3.76
N GLN A 47 4.28 -15.40 3.84
CA GLN A 47 3.41 -15.38 2.67
C GLN A 47 3.51 -14.05 1.91
N LYS A 48 3.59 -12.93 2.64
CA LYS A 48 3.76 -11.60 2.04
C LYS A 48 5.11 -11.43 1.35
N LEU A 49 6.19 -11.95 1.96
CA LEU A 49 7.51 -11.96 1.34
C LEU A 49 7.49 -12.74 0.01
N MET A 50 6.93 -13.96 0.01
CA MET A 50 6.78 -14.77 -1.21
C MET A 50 5.93 -14.07 -2.28
N ALA A 51 4.84 -13.42 -1.87
CA ALA A 51 3.98 -12.67 -2.79
C ALA A 51 4.73 -11.47 -3.42
N LYS A 52 5.54 -10.75 -2.63
CA LYS A 52 6.36 -9.63 -3.11
C LYS A 52 7.47 -10.10 -4.05
N GLU A 53 8.09 -11.24 -3.77
CA GLU A 53 9.07 -11.87 -4.66
C GLU A 53 8.45 -12.26 -6.01
N LYS A 54 7.29 -12.92 -5.98
CA LYS A 54 6.53 -13.27 -7.19
C LYS A 54 6.16 -12.02 -8.00
N HIS A 55 5.74 -10.96 -7.32
CA HIS A 55 5.42 -9.68 -7.96
C HIS A 55 6.68 -9.06 -8.61
N ALA A 56 7.82 -9.04 -7.92
CA ALA A 56 9.08 -8.52 -8.44
C ALA A 56 9.50 -9.24 -9.73
N THR A 57 9.36 -10.57 -9.75
CA THR A 57 9.61 -11.40 -10.95
C THR A 57 8.62 -11.08 -12.06
N GLY A 58 7.34 -10.86 -11.73
CA GLY A 58 6.33 -10.44 -12.71
C GLY A 58 6.60 -9.07 -13.35
N ILE A 59 7.07 -8.09 -12.57
CA ILE A 59 7.50 -6.77 -13.09
C ILE A 59 8.71 -6.94 -14.02
N ALA A 60 9.71 -7.73 -13.62
CA ALA A 60 10.91 -7.98 -14.43
C ALA A 60 10.60 -8.56 -15.81
N HIS A 61 9.48 -9.28 -15.96
CA HIS A 61 9.04 -9.85 -17.24
C HIS A 61 8.23 -8.88 -18.11
N ARG A 62 7.71 -7.79 -17.55
CA ARG A 62 6.81 -6.85 -18.25
C ARG A 62 7.44 -5.50 -18.56
N ASP A 63 8.53 -5.16 -17.89
CA ASP A 63 9.03 -3.80 -17.86
C ASP A 63 10.45 -3.70 -18.44
N GLU A 64 10.59 -2.97 -19.54
CA GLU A 64 11.87 -2.61 -20.17
C GLU A 64 12.56 -1.41 -19.46
N HIS A 65 11.85 -0.75 -18.54
CA HIS A 65 12.33 0.42 -17.78
C HIS A 65 12.19 0.29 -16.26
N GLY A 66 11.52 -0.76 -15.78
CA GLY A 66 11.36 -1.06 -14.37
C GLY A 66 12.69 -1.38 -13.71
N GLN A 67 12.81 -1.10 -12.41
CA GLN A 67 13.97 -1.45 -11.59
C GLN A 67 13.65 -2.72 -10.79
N PRO A 68 13.52 -3.92 -11.42
CA PRO A 68 13.21 -5.16 -10.71
C PRO A 68 14.27 -5.48 -9.66
N GLU A 69 15.52 -5.05 -9.87
CA GLU A 69 16.59 -5.18 -8.89
C GLU A 69 16.33 -4.42 -7.60
N ARG A 70 15.70 -3.23 -7.68
CA ARG A 70 15.35 -2.47 -6.48
C ARG A 70 14.28 -3.17 -5.66
N VAL A 71 13.27 -3.75 -6.32
CA VAL A 71 12.22 -4.52 -5.64
C VAL A 71 12.77 -5.81 -5.06
N ARG A 72 13.62 -6.53 -5.80
CA ARG A 72 14.32 -7.73 -5.31
C ARG A 72 15.20 -7.41 -4.11
N GLN A 73 15.91 -6.28 -4.12
CA GLN A 73 16.72 -5.88 -2.98
C GLN A 73 15.86 -5.61 -1.74
N LEU A 74 14.75 -4.89 -1.89
CA LEU A 74 13.81 -4.66 -0.78
C LEU A 74 13.25 -5.96 -0.19
N VAL A 75 12.97 -6.96 -1.04
CA VAL A 75 12.51 -8.28 -0.57
C VAL A 75 13.62 -9.01 0.18
N ARG A 76 14.87 -8.93 -0.31
CA ARG A 76 16.04 -9.52 0.37
C ARG A 76 16.29 -8.87 1.74
N ASP A 77 16.28 -7.55 1.81
CA ASP A 77 16.49 -6.80 3.04
C ASP A 77 15.39 -7.14 4.07
N ALA A 78 14.11 -7.13 3.64
CA ALA A 78 13.00 -7.50 4.50
C ALA A 78 13.05 -8.97 4.98
N SER A 79 13.60 -9.87 4.16
CA SER A 79 13.85 -11.26 4.54
C SER A 79 14.93 -11.37 5.63
N GLN A 80 16.04 -10.63 5.49
CA GLN A 80 17.09 -10.59 6.51
C GLN A 80 16.58 -9.98 7.83
N ASP A 81 15.84 -8.88 7.76
CA ASP A 81 15.24 -8.25 8.95
C ASP A 81 14.28 -9.22 9.66
N SER A 82 13.59 -10.09 8.90
CA SER A 82 12.69 -11.09 9.48
C SER A 82 13.41 -12.15 10.31
N LEU A 83 14.67 -12.49 9.97
CA LEU A 83 15.51 -13.37 10.77
C LEU A 83 15.88 -12.74 12.13
N HIS A 84 15.82 -11.41 12.22
CA HIS A 84 16.03 -10.65 13.45
C HIS A 84 14.73 -10.31 14.19
N GLY A 85 13.61 -10.92 13.80
CA GLY A 85 12.31 -10.75 14.45
C GLY A 85 11.48 -9.58 13.93
N ALA A 86 11.92 -8.89 12.87
CA ALA A 86 11.09 -7.93 12.16
C ALA A 86 9.97 -8.63 11.38
N VAL A 87 8.90 -7.89 11.11
CA VAL A 87 7.69 -8.46 10.51
C VAL A 87 7.24 -7.58 9.37
N LEU A 88 6.97 -8.19 8.22
CA LEU A 88 6.47 -7.46 7.07
C LEU A 88 4.97 -7.18 7.25
N SER A 89 4.65 -5.92 7.53
CA SER A 89 3.28 -5.41 7.47
C SER A 89 3.00 -4.79 6.10
N VAL A 90 1.79 -4.99 5.59
CA VAL A 90 1.31 -4.28 4.39
C VAL A 90 0.31 -3.24 4.86
N PRO A 91 0.69 -1.96 4.95
CA PRO A 91 -0.24 -0.91 5.35
C PRO A 91 -1.36 -0.81 4.31
N LYS A 92 -2.59 -0.75 4.78
CA LYS A 92 -3.75 -0.45 3.93
C LYS A 92 -3.98 1.05 3.97
N VAL A 93 -3.92 1.69 2.81
CA VAL A 93 -4.32 3.08 2.66
C VAL A 93 -5.72 3.07 2.06
N VAL A 94 -6.67 3.65 2.79
CA VAL A 94 -8.07 3.77 2.37
C VAL A 94 -8.37 5.26 2.21
N ILE A 95 -9.07 5.60 1.15
CA ILE A 95 -9.60 6.95 0.97
C ILE A 95 -11.12 6.88 1.14
N VAL A 96 -11.63 7.62 2.12
CA VAL A 96 -13.05 7.72 2.43
C VAL A 96 -13.50 9.11 2.02
N ALA A 97 -14.60 9.20 1.27
CA ALA A 97 -15.20 10.49 0.92
C ALA A 97 -16.72 10.36 0.91
N ARG A 98 -17.42 11.42 1.32
CA ARG A 98 -18.89 11.43 1.37
C ARG A 98 -19.45 11.95 0.05
N ARG A 99 -20.49 11.29 -0.47
CA ARG A 99 -21.28 11.82 -1.59
C ARG A 99 -22.38 12.74 -1.05
N PRO A 100 -22.43 14.04 -1.42
CA PRO A 100 -23.50 14.92 -1.01
C PRO A 100 -24.83 14.46 -1.65
N GLY A 101 -25.85 14.22 -0.81
CA GLY A 101 -27.19 13.80 -1.23
C GLY A 101 -27.42 12.28 -1.31
N GLY A 102 -26.50 11.45 -0.82
CA GLY A 102 -26.74 10.00 -0.69
C GLY A 102 -27.73 9.71 0.44
N THR A 103 -29.01 9.56 0.12
CA THR A 103 -29.94 8.80 0.98
C THR A 103 -29.32 7.43 1.22
N GLY A 104 -29.34 6.98 2.47
CA GLY A 104 -28.79 5.69 2.87
C GLY A 104 -29.27 4.55 1.97
N TYR A 105 -28.47 3.49 1.90
CA TYR A 105 -28.89 2.21 1.35
C TYR A 105 -30.14 1.73 2.09
N GLU A 106 -31.32 2.09 1.58
CA GLU A 106 -32.57 1.44 1.94
C GLU A 106 -32.66 0.13 1.15
N ASN A 107 -32.44 -0.96 1.89
CA ASN A 107 -32.96 -2.32 1.71
C ASN A 107 -32.57 -3.12 0.45
N GLY A 108 -31.84 -4.21 0.72
CA GLY A 108 -31.88 -5.43 -0.07
C GLY A 108 -31.72 -6.64 0.86
N ILE A 109 -32.81 -7.03 1.54
CA ILE A 109 -33.08 -8.43 1.89
C ILE A 109 -33.57 -9.10 0.61
#